data_AF-A0A972UMI4-F1
#
_entry.id   AF-A0A972UMI4-F1
#
_cell.length_a   1.000
_cell.length_b   1.000
_cell.length_c   1.000
_cell.angle_alpha   90.00
_cell.angle_beta   90.00
_cell.angle_gamma   90.00
#
_symmetry.space_group_name_H-M   'P 1'
#
loop_
_entity.id
_entity.type
_entity.pdbx_description
1 polymer ?
#
loop_
_entity_poly.entity_id
_entity_poly.type
_entity_poly.pdbx_seq_one_letter_code
_entity_poly.pdbx_strand_id
1 'polypeptide(L)' 'MRFVTIDAPLGGRAGMLLGDDVLDFADVADIAPLAAYVPATVAGILAGGADGLEIVSRVAGHIEGASQ' A
#
# COMPACT_ATOMS: atom_id res chain seq x y z
N MET A 1 -3.87 -6.95 -8.15
CA MET A 1 -3.06 -5.84 -7.61
C MET A 1 -1.62 -5.99 -8.06
N ARG A 2 -0.91 -4.89 -8.29
CA ARG A 2 0.52 -4.90 -8.60
C ARG A 2 1.24 -4.03 -7.56
N PHE A 3 2.17 -4.63 -6.82
CA PHE A 3 2.97 -3.95 -5.82
C PHE A 3 4.23 -3.35 -6.43
N VAL A 4 4.66 -2.23 -5.89
CA VAL A 4 5.90 -1.57 -6.29
C VAL A 4 6.72 -1.17 -5.08
N THR A 5 8.03 -1.12 -5.27
CA THR A 5 8.94 -0.44 -4.35
C THR A 5 9.16 0.96 -4.94
N ILE A 6 8.76 1.99 -4.19
CA ILE A 6 8.82 3.40 -4.60
C ILE A 6 10.22 3.94 -4.37
N ASP A 7 10.79 3.67 -3.20
CA ASP A 7 12.17 3.99 -2.84
C ASP A 7 12.75 2.88 -1.95
N ALA A 8 14.07 2.69 -2.03
CA ALA A 8 14.80 1.63 -1.31
C ALA A 8 15.91 2.15 -0.36
N PRO A 9 15.66 3.13 0.52
CA PRO A 9 16.56 3.42 1.64
C PRO A 9 16.48 2.30 2.70
N LEU A 10 17.34 2.36 3.73
CA LEU A 10 17.29 1.45 4.89
C LEU A 10 15.92 1.54 5.58
N GLY A 11 14.96 0.70 5.17
CA GLY A 11 13.57 0.71 5.63
C GLY A 11 12.56 0.38 4.53
N GLY A 12 12.87 0.73 3.29
CA GLY A 12 11.99 0.55 2.13
C GLY A 12 10.75 1.45 2.14
N ARG A 13 10.19 1.71 0.96
CA ARG A 13 8.92 2.42 0.79
C ARG A 13 8.09 1.68 -0.24
N ALA A 14 7.03 1.02 0.22
CA ALA A 14 6.16 0.20 -0.61
C ALA A 14 4.94 0.98 -1.11
N GLY A 15 4.46 0.59 -2.28
CA GLY A 15 3.25 1.14 -2.87
C GLY A 15 2.53 0.13 -3.75
N MET A 16 1.51 0.62 -4.45
CA MET A 16 0.71 -0.15 -5.38
C MET A 16 0.39 0.66 -6.63
N LEU A 17 0.37 0.00 -7.78
CA LEU A 17 -0.13 0.61 -9.01
C LEU A 17 -1.65 0.65 -9.01
N LEU A 18 -2.19 1.83 -9.25
CA LEU A 18 -3.62 2.11 -9.42
C LEU A 18 -3.83 2.75 -10.80
N GLY A 19 -4.15 1.93 -11.81
CA GLY A 19 -4.11 2.38 -13.21
C GLY A 19 -2.68 2.76 -13.61
N ASP A 20 -2.49 4.02 -13.99
CA ASP A 20 -1.18 4.61 -14.33
C ASP A 20 -0.52 5.34 -13.15
N ASP A 21 -1.21 5.45 -12.01
CA ASP A 21 -0.73 6.11 -10.82
C ASP A 21 -0.05 5.15 -9.84
N VAL A 22 0.82 5.71 -8.99
CA VAL A 22 1.45 4.99 -7.88
C VAL A 22 0.84 5.48 -6.57
N LEU A 23 0.18 4.57 -5.87
CA LEU A 23 -0.28 4.78 -4.50
C LEU A 23 0.86 4.49 -3.53
N ASP A 24 1.26 5.50 -2.79
CA ASP A 24 2.26 5.39 -1.74
C ASP A 24 1.63 5.13 -0.38
N PHE A 25 1.89 3.97 0.23
CA PHE A 25 1.24 3.62 1.49
C PHE A 25 1.66 4.49 2.67
N ALA A 26 2.88 5.05 2.65
CA ALA A 26 3.34 5.93 3.71
C ALA A 26 2.66 7.29 3.61
N ASP A 27 2.57 7.86 2.41
CA ASP A 27 1.97 9.19 2.22
C ASP A 27 0.44 9.17 2.40
N VAL A 28 -0.23 8.08 2.03
CA VAL A 28 -1.70 8.01 2.15
C VAL A 28 -2.18 7.65 3.55
N ALA A 29 -1.30 7.35 4.51
CA ALA A 29 -1.68 7.04 5.88
C ALA A 29 -2.44 8.19 6.56
N ASP A 30 -2.21 9.43 6.15
CA ASP A 30 -2.91 10.62 6.66
C ASP A 30 -4.38 10.67 6.22
N ILE A 31 -4.71 10.05 5.08
CA ILE A 31 -6.04 10.07 4.47
C ILE A 31 -6.76 8.73 4.70
N ALA A 32 -6.02 7.64 4.67
CA ALA A 32 -6.46 6.28 4.92
C ALA A 32 -5.61 5.68 6.06
N PRO A 33 -6.02 5.86 7.35
CA PRO A 33 -5.22 5.44 8.51
C PRO A 33 -4.85 3.95 8.51
N LEU A 34 -5.62 3.11 7.81
CA LEU A 34 -5.32 1.68 7.65
C LEU A 34 -4.01 1.44 6.89
N ALA A 35 -3.57 2.39 6.05
CA ALA A 35 -2.31 2.30 5.31
C ALA A 35 -1.08 2.34 6.23
N ALA A 36 -1.18 2.93 7.42
CA ALA A 36 -0.10 2.93 8.42
C ALA A 36 0.24 1.51 8.93
N TYR A 37 -0.67 0.54 8.74
CA TYR A 37 -0.44 -0.87 9.10
C TYR A 37 0.17 -1.69 7.96
N VAL A 38 0.30 -1.12 6.76
CA VAL A 38 0.91 -1.80 5.63
C VAL A 38 2.43 -1.83 5.84
N PRO A 39 3.07 -3.00 5.78
CA PRO A 39 4.53 -3.08 5.89
C PRO A 39 5.22 -2.23 4.83
N ALA A 40 6.30 -1.55 5.24
CA ALA A 40 7.07 -0.65 4.38
C ALA A 40 7.79 -1.33 3.21
N THR A 41 7.78 -2.68 3.15
CA THR A 41 8.41 -3.46 2.08
C THR A 41 7.40 -4.42 1.45
N VAL A 42 7.53 -4.64 0.14
CA VAL A 42 6.75 -5.67 -0.58
C VAL A 42 6.95 -7.05 0.05
N ALA A 43 8.18 -7.36 0.48
CA ALA A 43 8.47 -8.61 1.19
C ALA A 43 7.66 -8.76 2.48
N GLY A 44 7.54 -7.69 3.27
CA GLY A 44 6.72 -7.66 4.50
C GLY A 44 5.23 -7.85 4.20
N ILE A 45 4.72 -7.21 3.14
CA ILE A 45 3.33 -7.39 2.70
C ILE A 45 3.06 -8.86 2.36
N LEU A 46 3.93 -9.46 1.56
CA LEU A 46 3.80 -10.86 1.14
C LEU A 46 3.97 -11.86 2.28
N ALA A 47 4.85 -11.55 3.25
CA ALA A 47 5.03 -12.37 4.44
C ALA A 47 3.77 -12.46 5.31
N GLY A 48 2.90 -11.43 5.26
CA GLY A 48 1.59 -11.43 5.93
C GLY A 48 0.54 -12.34 5.29
N GLY A 49 0.81 -12.95 4.13
CA GLY A 49 -0.11 -13.87 3.47
C GLY A 49 -1.46 -13.22 3.12
N ALA A 50 -2.55 -13.94 3.34
CA ALA A 50 -3.90 -13.48 3.00
C ALA A 50 -4.29 -12.21 3.77
N ASP A 51 -3.99 -12.16 5.07
CA ASP A 51 -4.33 -11.04 5.94
C ASP A 51 -3.59 -9.75 5.52
N GLY A 52 -2.30 -9.90 5.17
CA GLY A 52 -1.50 -8.78 4.64
C GLY A 52 -2.07 -8.22 3.34
N LEU A 53 -2.53 -9.10 2.44
CA LEU A 53 -3.17 -8.69 1.18
C LEU A 53 -4.55 -8.07 1.39
N GLU A 54 -5.30 -8.52 2.39
CA GLU A 54 -6.61 -7.97 2.74
C GLU A 54 -6.50 -6.51 3.20
N ILE A 55 -5.53 -6.21 4.07
CA ILE A 55 -5.30 -4.83 4.54
C ILE A 55 -5.02 -3.91 3.35
N VAL A 56 -4.15 -4.32 2.44
CA VAL A 56 -3.87 -3.52 1.24
C VAL A 56 -5.11 -3.36 0.37
N SER A 57 -5.89 -4.42 0.17
CA SER A 57 -7.12 -4.36 -0.63
C SER A 57 -8.12 -3.37 -0.05
N ARG A 58 -8.23 -3.30 1.28
CA ARG A 58 -9.10 -2.33 1.98
C ARG A 58 -8.60 -0.89 1.80
N VAL A 59 -7.29 -0.66 1.88
CA VAL A 59 -6.69 0.66 1.60
C VAL A 59 -6.96 1.08 0.16
N ALA A 60 -6.72 0.20 -0.80
CA ALA A 60 -6.98 0.44 -2.22
C ALA A 60 -8.45 0.83 -2.48
N GLY A 61 -9.39 0.03 -1.98
CA GLY A 61 -10.82 0.29 -2.15
C GLY A 61 -11.29 1.59 -1.51
N HIS A 62 -10.68 2.00 -0.39
CA HIS A 62 -10.98 3.30 0.22
C HIS A 62 -10.56 4.47 -0.68
N ILE A 63 -9.38 4.39 -1.29
CA ILE A 63 -8.85 5.45 -2.17
C ILE A 63 -9.61 5.50 -3.50
N GLU A 64 -9.91 4.36 -4.11
CA GLU A 64 -10.72 4.29 -5.33
C GLU A 64 -12.13 4.85 -5.10
N GLY A 65 -12.75 4.53 -3.96
CA GLY A 65 -14.06 5.07 -3.59
C GLY A 65 -14.06 6.58 -3.30
N ALA A 66 -12.95 7.13 -2.79
CA ALA A 66 -12.80 8.56 -2.54
C ALA A 66 -12.50 9.38 -3.81
N SER A 67 -12.12 8.72 -4.91
CA SER A 67 -11.78 9.34 -6.19
C SER A 67 -13.00 9.47 -7.14
N GLN A 68 -14.19 9.06 -6.69
CA GLN A 68 -15.47 9.17 -7.40
C GLN A 68 -16.30 10.35 -6.87
#